data_AF-A0A9X3HU13-F1
#
_entry.id   AF-A0A9X3HU13-F1
#
_cell.length_a   1.000
_cell.length_b   1.000
_cell.length_c   1.000
_cell.angle_alpha   90.00
_cell.angle_beta   90.00
_cell.angle_gamma   90.00
#
_symmetry.space_group_name_H-M   'P 1'
#
loop_
_entity.id
_entity.type
_entity.pdbx_description
1 polymer ?
#
loop_
_entity_poly.entity_id
_entity_poly.type
_entity_poly.pdbx_seq_one_letter_code
_entity_poly.pdbx_strand_id
1 'polypeptide(L)'
;MKEIMLPYILICWLLVKAGVIKWNLKNATILVSFGAFLATTLFTVSRFWAPVDLTDSSTVKAPHAVLSPLIGQKVQDVYVKHNQVVKKGDLLYTLESTSDVEQINGLKAQLKAIEHEIDATETQIKTDEKNLQRMEKLDEYSSEVDRDDLTNKIQQGYATLASKRADIGNIRAQIAETEWLNDLNQVVAPFDGQVGVVNITKGTRTGNMHLFNTSKKFMEMRIPDQSFRYIKVGQFAEFYVNSHPGEVFRGKVHSITSGTGESMVSVQNGAQRLTQHVGNNMGTHGRTVIIEFEEPEGYHIPLGAKGAAWISATKPHPMLGFMDIIGGATVRLKSLKAYLSAL
;
A
#
# COMPACT_ATOMS: atom_id res chain seq x y z
N MET A 1 -3.78 -10.08 -32.16
CA MET A 1 -4.20 -11.26 -32.94
C MET A 1 -3.68 -11.26 -34.36
N LYS A 2 -3.62 -10.10 -35.04
CA LYS A 2 -2.98 -10.00 -36.37
C LYS A 2 -1.56 -10.58 -36.37
N GLU A 3 -0.84 -10.42 -35.26
CA GLU A 3 0.54 -10.88 -35.07
C GLU A 3 0.68 -12.41 -35.17
N ILE A 4 -0.30 -13.17 -34.65
CA ILE A 4 -0.30 -14.64 -34.68
C ILE A 4 -0.69 -15.16 -36.08
N MET A 5 -1.43 -14.36 -36.86
CA MET A 5 -1.81 -14.70 -38.23
C MET A 5 -0.68 -14.43 -39.25
N LEU A 6 0.30 -13.58 -38.92
CA LEU A 6 1.40 -13.23 -39.83
C LEU A 6 2.23 -14.46 -40.27
N PRO A 7 2.65 -15.37 -39.36
CA PRO A 7 3.32 -16.62 -39.76
C PRO A 7 2.47 -17.47 -40.70
N TYR A 8 1.17 -17.59 -40.45
CA TYR A 8 0.26 -18.35 -41.31
C TYR A 8 0.18 -17.75 -42.72
N ILE A 9 0.00 -16.42 -42.82
CA ILE A 9 -0.05 -15.72 -44.10
C ILE A 9 1.28 -15.86 -44.85
N LEU A 10 2.41 -15.78 -44.14
CA LEU A 10 3.74 -15.93 -44.71
C LEU A 10 4.00 -17.36 -45.21
N ILE A 11 3.60 -18.39 -44.46
CA ILE A 11 3.68 -19.80 -44.88
C ILE A 11 2.81 -20.03 -46.13
N CYS A 12 1.58 -19.54 -46.11
CA CYS A 12 0.68 -19.62 -47.26
C CYS A 12 1.28 -18.96 -48.51
N TRP A 13 1.88 -17.77 -48.35
CA TRP A 13 2.56 -17.07 -49.43
C TRP A 13 3.79 -17.85 -49.95
N LEU A 14 4.59 -18.43 -49.06
CA LEU A 14 5.74 -19.27 -49.43
C LEU A 14 5.31 -20.54 -50.18
N LEU A 15 4.25 -21.20 -49.74
CA LEU A 15 3.72 -22.41 -50.39
C LEU A 15 3.21 -22.13 -51.82
N VAL A 16 2.61 -20.95 -52.04
CA VAL A 16 2.20 -20.51 -53.37
C VAL A 16 3.42 -20.14 -54.22
N LYS A 17 4.37 -19.39 -53.66
CA LYS A 17 5.58 -18.96 -54.38
C LYS A 17 6.50 -20.12 -54.75
N ALA A 18 6.61 -21.14 -53.89
CA ALA A 18 7.39 -22.34 -54.13
C ALA A 18 6.73 -23.32 -55.12
N GLY A 19 5.52 -23.01 -55.62
CA GLY A 19 4.81 -23.84 -56.60
C GLY A 19 4.22 -25.13 -56.03
N VAL A 20 4.33 -25.37 -54.71
CA VAL A 20 3.73 -26.53 -54.02
C VAL A 20 2.21 -26.46 -54.10
N ILE A 21 1.64 -25.26 -53.98
CA ILE A 21 0.21 -25.01 -54.15
C ILE A 21 0.00 -24.16 -55.40
N LYS A 22 -0.63 -24.73 -56.44
CA LYS A 22 -1.04 -23.97 -57.62
C LYS A 22 -2.13 -22.97 -57.26
N TRP A 23 -1.99 -21.71 -57.68
CA TRP A 23 -3.01 -20.69 -57.48
C TRP A 23 -4.22 -20.96 -58.39
N ASN A 24 -5.22 -21.66 -57.84
CA ASN A 24 -6.49 -21.97 -58.48
C ASN A 24 -7.63 -21.57 -57.53
N LEU A 25 -8.81 -21.24 -58.05
CA LEU A 25 -9.97 -20.79 -57.27
C LEU A 25 -10.28 -21.75 -56.10
N LYS A 26 -10.18 -23.07 -56.33
CA LYS A 26 -10.36 -24.10 -55.29
C LYS A 26 -9.32 -24.02 -54.17
N ASN A 27 -8.05 -23.79 -54.51
CA ASN A 27 -6.98 -23.71 -53.50
C ASN A 27 -7.04 -22.39 -52.74
N ALA A 28 -7.39 -21.30 -53.43
CA ALA A 28 -7.59 -20.00 -52.83
C ALA A 28 -8.76 -20.01 -51.82
N THR A 29 -9.89 -20.63 -52.17
CA THR A 29 -11.02 -20.75 -51.23
C THR A 29 -10.66 -21.59 -50.01
N ILE A 30 -9.99 -22.74 -50.18
CA ILE A 30 -9.52 -23.57 -49.05
C ILE A 30 -8.60 -22.77 -48.12
N LEU A 31 -7.65 -22.02 -48.67
CA LEU A 31 -6.65 -21.28 -47.90
C LEU A 31 -7.27 -20.11 -47.12
N VAL A 32 -8.24 -19.41 -47.72
CA VAL A 32 -9.00 -18.35 -47.07
C VAL A 32 -9.96 -18.92 -46.01
N SER A 33 -10.69 -19.99 -46.31
CA SER A 33 -11.60 -20.64 -45.36
C SER A 33 -10.86 -21.19 -44.15
N PHE A 34 -9.71 -21.84 -44.36
CA PHE A 34 -8.87 -22.32 -43.26
C PHE A 34 -8.29 -21.16 -42.44
N GLY A 35 -7.88 -20.08 -43.09
CA GLY A 35 -7.43 -18.86 -42.42
C GLY A 35 -8.52 -18.22 -41.56
N ALA A 36 -9.76 -18.15 -42.07
CA ALA A 36 -10.91 -17.63 -41.34
C ALA A 36 -11.27 -18.53 -40.14
N PHE A 37 -11.25 -19.85 -40.32
CA PHE A 37 -11.45 -20.82 -39.24
C PHE A 37 -10.40 -20.65 -38.13
N LEU A 38 -9.12 -20.64 -38.50
CA LEU A 38 -8.00 -20.48 -37.57
C LEU A 38 -8.07 -19.14 -36.83
N ALA A 39 -8.40 -18.04 -37.52
CA ALA A 39 -8.61 -16.74 -36.90
C ALA A 39 -9.75 -16.76 -35.88
N THR A 40 -10.84 -17.46 -36.19
CA THR A 40 -12.01 -17.60 -35.31
C THR A 40 -11.65 -18.44 -34.07
N THR A 41 -10.90 -19.53 -34.25
CA THR A 41 -10.41 -20.36 -33.14
C THR A 41 -9.43 -19.59 -32.24
N LEU A 42 -8.48 -18.83 -32.80
CA LEU A 42 -7.59 -17.98 -32.02
C LEU A 42 -8.36 -16.90 -31.26
N PHE A 43 -9.38 -16.32 -31.89
CA PHE A 43 -10.27 -15.35 -31.26
C PHE A 43 -10.99 -15.93 -30.06
N THR A 44 -11.61 -17.11 -30.20
CA THR A 44 -12.32 -17.75 -29.09
C THR A 44 -11.39 -18.18 -27.98
N VAL A 45 -10.25 -18.81 -28.30
CA VAL A 45 -9.26 -19.24 -27.30
C VAL A 45 -8.73 -18.05 -26.51
N SER A 46 -8.29 -16.98 -27.19
CA SER A 46 -7.73 -15.78 -26.54
C SER A 46 -8.76 -14.99 -25.73
N ARG A 47 -10.06 -15.18 -25.99
CA ARG A 47 -11.14 -14.49 -25.26
C ARG A 47 -11.57 -15.26 -24.02
N PHE A 48 -11.59 -16.60 -24.07
CA PHE A 48 -12.22 -17.42 -23.04
C PHE A 48 -11.25 -18.25 -22.20
N TRP A 49 -10.24 -18.86 -22.83
CA TRP A 49 -9.42 -19.91 -22.19
C TRP A 49 -7.96 -19.53 -21.97
N ALA A 50 -7.45 -18.58 -22.75
CA ALA A 50 -6.14 -17.97 -22.55
C ALA A 50 -6.26 -16.44 -22.72
N PRO A 51 -6.95 -15.74 -21.79
CA PRO A 51 -7.11 -14.28 -21.86
C PRO A 51 -5.75 -13.59 -21.90
N VAL A 52 -5.50 -12.85 -22.98
CA VAL A 52 -4.32 -12.01 -23.19
C VAL A 52 -4.74 -10.55 -23.17
N ASP A 53 -3.98 -9.69 -22.51
CA ASP A 53 -4.12 -8.24 -22.68
C ASP A 53 -3.65 -7.83 -24.09
N LEU A 54 -4.61 -7.50 -24.94
CA LEU A 54 -4.32 -7.08 -26.31
C LEU A 54 -3.99 -5.58 -26.42
N THR A 55 -4.28 -4.80 -25.38
CA THR A 55 -4.18 -3.34 -25.36
C THR A 55 -2.93 -2.79 -24.70
N ASP A 56 -2.03 -3.66 -24.23
CA ASP A 56 -0.79 -3.30 -23.53
C ASP A 56 -1.07 -2.36 -22.34
N SER A 57 -2.20 -2.61 -21.67
CA SER A 57 -2.73 -1.83 -20.56
C SER A 57 -2.29 -2.36 -19.20
N SER A 58 -1.64 -3.52 -19.17
CA SER A 58 -1.23 -4.18 -17.94
C SER A 58 -0.10 -3.39 -17.30
N THR A 59 -0.24 -3.08 -16.02
CA THR A 59 0.65 -2.16 -15.30
C THR A 59 1.24 -2.80 -14.06
N VAL A 60 2.53 -2.58 -13.84
CA VAL A 60 3.18 -2.97 -12.58
C VAL A 60 2.86 -1.93 -11.51
N LYS A 61 2.32 -2.38 -10.38
CA LYS A 61 1.97 -1.56 -9.23
C LYS A 61 2.59 -2.15 -7.97
N ALA A 62 2.57 -1.34 -6.91
CA ALA A 62 2.97 -1.74 -5.57
C ALA A 62 1.99 -1.19 -4.54
N PRO A 63 1.84 -1.85 -3.38
CA PRO A 63 1.16 -1.27 -2.23
C PRO A 63 1.85 0.05 -1.85
N HIS A 64 1.05 1.03 -1.45
CA HIS A 64 1.59 2.32 -1.04
C HIS A 64 0.84 2.87 0.17
N ALA A 65 1.56 3.60 1.01
CA ALA A 65 0.99 4.43 2.05
C ALA A 65 0.75 5.84 1.49
N VAL A 66 -0.38 6.44 1.85
CA VAL A 66 -0.67 7.85 1.59
C VAL A 66 -0.48 8.60 2.89
N LEU A 67 0.56 9.41 2.93
CA LEU A 67 0.96 10.20 4.08
C LEU A 67 0.50 11.64 3.83
N SER A 68 -0.61 12.01 4.46
CA SER A 68 -1.20 13.33 4.35
C SER A 68 -1.08 14.06 5.69
N PRO A 69 -0.85 15.38 5.71
CA PRO A 69 -1.01 16.18 6.92
C PRO A 69 -2.41 15.99 7.52
N LEU A 70 -2.50 15.92 8.85
CA LEU A 70 -3.78 15.91 9.56
C LEU A 70 -4.52 17.23 9.34
N ILE A 71 -5.85 17.19 9.41
CA ILE A 71 -6.71 18.37 9.22
C ILE A 71 -6.30 19.46 10.22
N GLY A 72 -6.02 20.66 9.69
CA GLY A 72 -5.65 21.84 10.49
C GLY A 72 -4.15 22.09 10.63
N GLN A 73 -3.31 21.09 10.37
CA GLN A 73 -1.85 21.22 10.41
C GLN A 73 -1.26 21.75 9.10
N LYS A 74 -0.05 22.30 9.17
CA LYS A 74 0.68 22.87 8.02
C LYS A 74 2.05 22.22 7.93
N VAL A 75 2.51 21.89 6.74
CA VAL A 75 3.86 21.35 6.52
C VAL A 75 4.89 22.45 6.80
N GLN A 76 5.84 22.19 7.70
CA GLN A 76 6.91 23.10 8.06
C GLN A 76 8.09 22.93 7.09
N ASP A 77 8.68 21.73 7.02
CA ASP A 77 9.82 21.43 6.15
C ASP A 77 9.69 20.01 5.57
N VAL A 78 10.24 19.81 4.38
CA VAL A 78 10.21 18.53 3.64
C VAL A 78 11.65 18.07 3.42
N TYR A 79 11.96 16.85 3.85
CA TYR A 79 13.33 16.31 3.89
C TYR A 79 13.63 15.32 2.76
N VAL A 80 12.61 14.96 1.97
CA VAL A 80 12.74 13.98 0.89
C VAL A 80 12.53 14.59 -0.49
N LYS A 81 13.17 13.98 -1.49
CA LYS A 81 13.07 14.35 -2.91
C LYS A 81 12.15 13.40 -3.67
N HIS A 82 11.72 13.80 -4.86
CA HIS A 82 10.95 12.94 -5.76
C HIS A 82 11.69 11.62 -6.04
N ASN A 83 10.99 10.49 -6.02
CA ASN A 83 11.53 9.17 -6.36
C ASN A 83 12.70 8.70 -5.46
N GLN A 84 12.88 9.28 -4.27
CA GLN A 84 13.93 8.89 -3.33
C GLN A 84 13.60 7.57 -2.63
N VAL A 85 14.59 6.68 -2.52
CA VAL A 85 14.51 5.46 -1.70
C VAL A 85 14.74 5.84 -0.24
N VAL A 86 13.84 5.37 0.63
CA VAL A 86 13.86 5.63 2.08
C VAL A 86 13.70 4.33 2.86
N LYS A 87 14.23 4.31 4.06
CA LYS A 87 14.10 3.22 5.02
C LYS A 87 13.03 3.54 6.06
N LYS A 88 12.51 2.50 6.69
CA LYS A 88 11.59 2.63 7.83
C LYS A 88 12.21 3.51 8.91
N GLY A 89 11.45 4.53 9.34
CA GLY A 89 11.87 5.50 10.34
C GLY A 89 12.54 6.76 9.77
N ASP A 90 12.84 6.81 8.47
CA ASP A 90 13.39 8.03 7.86
C ASP A 90 12.38 9.18 7.93
N LEU A 91 12.84 10.37 8.31
CA LEU A 91 12.02 11.57 8.38
C LEU A 91 11.66 12.05 6.96
N LEU A 92 10.37 12.19 6.69
CA LEU A 92 9.86 12.60 5.39
C LEU A 92 9.55 14.09 5.37
N TYR A 93 8.73 14.55 6.30
CA TYR A 93 8.38 15.96 6.48
C TYR A 93 7.96 16.22 7.93
N THR A 94 8.11 17.46 8.36
CA THR A 94 7.62 17.92 9.67
C THR A 94 6.39 18.79 9.50
N LEU A 95 5.53 18.73 10.50
CA LEU A 95 4.35 19.56 10.62
C LEU A 95 4.67 20.70 11.59
N GLU A 96 4.16 21.89 11.25
CA GLU A 96 4.20 23.06 12.11
C GLU A 96 3.34 22.73 13.33
N SER A 97 4.00 22.48 14.45
CA SER A 97 3.30 22.22 15.70
C SER A 97 2.61 23.48 16.18
N THR A 98 1.36 23.35 16.63
CA THR A 98 0.65 24.42 17.32
C THR A 98 1.12 24.58 18.78
N SER A 99 1.88 23.62 19.33
CA SER A 99 2.31 23.60 20.73
C SER A 99 3.52 22.68 20.96
N ASP A 100 4.36 22.77 21.99
CA ASP A 100 4.70 23.82 22.94
C ASP A 100 5.89 23.19 23.69
N VAL A 101 7.10 23.33 23.15
CA VAL A 101 8.31 22.94 23.91
C VAL A 101 8.27 23.59 25.30
N GLU A 102 7.71 24.80 25.36
CA GLU A 102 7.42 25.53 26.58
C GLU A 102 6.38 24.89 27.50
N GLN A 103 5.34 24.23 26.98
CA GLN A 103 4.36 23.51 27.80
C GLN A 103 4.97 22.25 28.39
N ILE A 104 5.76 21.50 27.61
CA ILE A 104 6.51 20.34 28.14
C ILE A 104 7.48 20.82 29.23
N ASN A 105 8.20 21.92 29.01
CA ASN A 105 9.10 22.51 30.00
C ASN A 105 8.34 22.98 31.25
N GLY A 106 7.17 23.59 31.10
CA GLY A 106 6.30 24.01 32.19
C GLY A 106 5.79 22.83 33.03
N LEU A 107 5.33 21.76 32.37
CA LEU A 107 4.92 20.52 33.05
C LEU A 107 6.09 19.83 33.76
N LYS A 108 7.28 19.81 33.15
CA LYS A 108 8.50 19.28 33.79
C LYS A 108 8.91 20.11 35.01
N ALA A 109 8.76 21.44 34.95
CA ALA A 109 8.99 22.31 36.10
C ALA A 109 7.96 22.07 37.21
N GLN A 110 6.68 21.89 36.87
CA GLN A 110 5.63 21.57 37.82
C GLN A 110 5.85 20.20 38.49
N LEU A 111 6.24 19.18 37.71
CA LEU A 111 6.62 17.87 38.23
C LEU A 111 7.73 18.00 39.28
N LYS A 112 8.79 18.75 38.94
CA LYS A 112 9.92 18.98 39.84
C LYS A 112 9.52 19.75 41.11
N ALA A 113 8.60 20.71 41.00
CA ALA A 113 8.06 21.41 42.16
C ALA A 113 7.34 20.45 43.12
N ILE A 114 6.47 19.57 42.59
CA ILE A 114 5.77 18.57 43.42
C ILE A 114 6.75 17.55 44.02
N GLU A 115 7.79 17.15 43.28
CA GLU A 115 8.84 16.27 43.81
C GLU A 115 9.54 16.90 45.03
N HIS A 116 9.85 18.20 44.98
CA HIS A 116 10.39 18.92 46.13
C HIS A 116 9.39 19.06 47.29
N GLU A 117 8.10 19.24 47.00
CA GLU A 117 7.06 19.26 48.05
C GLU A 117 6.87 17.89 48.72
N ILE A 118 7.03 16.79 47.96
CA ILE A 118 7.02 15.44 48.51
C ILE A 118 8.21 15.25 49.46
N ASP A 119 9.42 15.63 49.05
CA ASP A 119 10.63 15.51 49.88
C ASP A 119 10.50 16.31 51.19
N ALA A 120 9.95 17.53 51.11
CA ALA A 120 9.65 18.33 52.29
C ALA A 120 8.60 17.66 53.20
N THR A 121 7.53 17.10 52.62
CA THR A 121 6.47 16.41 53.37
C THR A 121 6.98 15.12 54.02
N GLU A 122 7.79 14.33 53.31
CA GLU A 122 8.41 13.12 53.85
C GLU A 122 9.39 13.46 55.00
N THR A 123 10.17 14.52 54.86
CA THR A 123 11.04 15.03 55.92
C THR A 123 10.24 15.48 57.15
N GLN A 124 9.09 16.13 56.94
CA GLN A 124 8.20 16.54 58.02
C GLN A 124 7.58 15.34 58.75
N ILE A 125 7.04 14.36 58.01
CA ILE A 125 6.50 13.11 58.57
C ILE A 125 7.57 12.40 59.40
N LYS A 126 8.78 12.25 58.85
CA LYS A 126 9.91 11.60 59.54
C LYS A 126 10.31 12.33 60.83
N THR A 127 10.16 13.65 60.86
CA THR A 127 10.42 14.46 62.06
C THR A 127 9.33 14.26 63.09
N ASP A 128 8.06 14.28 62.67
CA ASP A 128 6.90 14.05 63.54
C ASP A 128 6.93 12.62 64.12
N GLU A 129 7.30 11.60 63.34
CA GLU A 129 7.51 10.22 63.82
C GLU A 129 8.60 10.12 64.90
N LYS A 130 9.74 10.80 64.69
CA LYS A 130 10.80 10.84 65.72
C LYS A 130 10.37 11.57 66.98
N ASN A 131 9.47 12.53 66.88
CA ASN A 131 8.91 13.22 68.05
C ASN A 131 7.97 12.29 68.80
N LEU A 132 7.10 11.56 68.08
CA LEU A 132 6.21 10.56 68.66
C LEU A 132 7.00 9.48 69.42
N GLN A 133 8.04 8.92 68.79
CA GLN A 133 8.92 7.94 69.44
C GLN A 133 9.63 8.48 70.69
N ARG A 134 9.95 9.78 70.73
CA ARG A 134 10.53 10.41 71.92
C ARG A 134 9.50 10.53 73.05
N MET A 135 8.26 10.87 72.73
CA MET A 135 7.17 11.00 73.70
C MET A 135 6.72 9.65 74.24
N GLU A 136 6.70 8.60 73.42
CA GLU A 136 6.43 7.22 73.85
C GLU A 136 7.46 6.73 74.87
N LYS A 137 8.74 7.11 74.71
CA LYS A 137 9.80 6.76 75.68
C LYS A 137 9.73 7.52 77.00
N LEU A 138 8.98 8.62 77.07
CA LEU A 138 8.85 9.51 78.24
C LEU A 138 7.59 9.18 79.06
N ASP A 139 7.19 7.90 79.09
CA ASP A 139 5.85 7.37 79.36
C ASP A 139 5.06 7.94 80.55
N GLU A 140 5.71 8.49 81.56
CA GLU A 140 5.10 9.08 82.77
C GLU A 140 4.79 10.60 82.69
N TYR A 141 5.24 11.32 81.65
CA TYR A 141 5.19 12.80 81.60
C TYR A 141 4.52 13.41 80.35
N SER A 142 4.01 12.61 79.41
CA SER A 142 3.31 13.12 78.21
C SER A 142 1.81 12.84 78.26
N SER A 143 0.98 13.83 77.92
CA SER A 143 -0.48 13.68 77.81
C SER A 143 -0.86 12.73 76.67
N GLU A 144 -1.84 11.85 76.87
CA GLU A 144 -2.42 11.01 75.79
C GLU A 144 -2.93 11.85 74.61
N VAL A 145 -3.51 13.01 74.91
CA VAL A 145 -4.02 13.96 73.91
C VAL A 145 -2.91 14.42 72.96
N ASP A 146 -1.71 14.68 73.47
CA ASP A 146 -0.60 15.15 72.64
C ASP A 146 -0.07 14.04 71.72
N ARG A 147 -0.16 12.77 72.16
CA ARG A 147 0.22 11.59 71.35
C ARG A 147 -0.80 11.36 70.23
N ASP A 148 -2.09 11.46 70.53
CA ASP A 148 -3.16 11.33 69.55
C ASP A 148 -3.12 12.46 68.51
N ASP A 149 -2.87 13.70 68.93
CA ASP A 149 -2.72 14.84 68.02
C ASP A 149 -1.55 14.65 67.05
N LEU A 150 -0.40 14.16 67.53
CA LEU A 150 0.76 13.91 66.69
C LEU A 150 0.53 12.72 65.74
N THR A 151 -0.18 11.69 66.19
CA THR A 151 -0.59 10.54 65.37
C THR A 151 -1.53 10.98 64.24
N ASN A 152 -2.54 11.80 64.56
CA ASN A 152 -3.44 12.39 63.58
C ASN A 152 -2.69 13.24 62.56
N LYS A 153 -1.69 14.01 62.99
CA LYS A 153 -0.84 14.82 62.11
C LYS A 153 0.01 13.96 61.17
N ILE A 154 0.60 12.86 61.66
CA ILE A 154 1.32 11.88 60.84
C ILE A 154 0.38 11.26 59.79
N GLN A 155 -0.82 10.85 60.19
CA GLN A 155 -1.82 10.29 59.28
C GLN A 155 -2.25 11.30 58.20
N GLN A 156 -2.45 12.57 58.57
CA GLN A 156 -2.71 13.65 57.60
C GLN A 156 -1.54 13.85 56.64
N GLY A 157 -0.30 13.76 57.14
CA GLY A 157 0.91 13.79 56.33
C GLY A 157 0.95 12.67 55.30
N TYR A 158 0.67 11.44 55.71
CA TYR A 158 0.58 10.28 54.79
C TYR A 158 -0.53 10.44 53.75
N ALA A 159 -1.70 10.96 54.14
CA ALA A 159 -2.78 11.26 53.20
C ALA A 159 -2.36 12.33 52.16
N THR A 160 -1.63 13.36 52.61
CA THR A 160 -1.10 14.43 51.75
C THR A 160 -0.04 13.89 50.79
N LEU A 161 0.87 13.04 51.29
CA LEU A 161 1.87 12.36 50.48
C LEU A 161 1.23 11.48 49.40
N ALA A 162 0.19 10.72 49.75
CA ALA A 162 -0.56 9.91 48.80
C ALA A 162 -1.22 10.78 47.71
N SER A 163 -1.80 11.92 48.08
CA SER A 163 -2.36 12.90 47.14
C SER A 163 -1.30 13.44 46.18
N LYS A 164 -0.15 13.92 46.70
CA LYS A 164 0.94 14.45 45.87
C LYS A 164 1.52 13.39 44.92
N ARG A 165 1.61 12.13 45.37
CA ARG A 165 2.02 11.01 44.51
C ARG A 165 1.01 10.75 43.39
N ALA A 166 -0.29 10.91 43.64
CA ALA A 166 -1.31 10.87 42.59
C ALA A 166 -1.16 12.04 41.60
N ASP A 167 -0.85 13.24 42.09
CA ASP A 167 -0.60 14.42 41.25
C ASP A 167 0.61 14.23 40.33
N ILE A 168 1.69 13.60 40.81
CA ILE A 168 2.82 13.19 39.96
C ILE A 168 2.35 12.26 38.83
N GLY A 169 1.48 11.29 39.15
CA GLY A 169 0.90 10.40 38.15
C GLY A 169 0.15 11.17 37.06
N ASN A 170 -0.65 12.16 37.45
CA ASN A 170 -1.39 13.02 36.52
C ASN A 170 -0.47 13.87 35.64
N ILE A 171 0.54 14.52 36.22
CA ILE A 171 1.48 15.35 35.45
C ILE A 171 2.32 14.49 34.49
N ARG A 172 2.78 13.31 34.93
CA ARG A 172 3.52 12.39 34.06
C ARG A 172 2.67 11.92 32.88
N ALA A 173 1.39 11.66 33.09
CA ALA A 173 0.47 11.32 32.00
C ALA A 173 0.34 12.49 31.00
N GLN A 174 0.21 13.73 31.47
CA GLN A 174 0.14 14.92 30.62
C GLN A 174 1.44 15.17 29.83
N ILE A 175 2.60 14.96 30.45
CA ILE A 175 3.90 15.05 29.75
C ILE A 175 3.95 14.00 28.64
N ALA A 176 3.63 12.74 28.94
CA ALA A 176 3.65 11.65 27.97
C ALA A 176 2.68 11.89 26.80
N GLU A 177 1.49 12.41 27.08
CA GLU A 177 0.51 12.81 26.05
C GLU A 177 1.07 13.91 25.14
N THR A 178 1.70 14.94 25.72
CA THR A 178 2.25 16.08 24.97
C THR A 178 3.47 15.67 24.15
N GLU A 179 4.34 14.82 24.69
CA GLU A 179 5.48 14.24 23.97
C GLU A 179 5.01 13.37 22.80
N TRP A 180 3.97 12.54 23.00
CA TRP A 180 3.37 11.75 21.92
C TRP A 180 2.78 12.63 20.80
N LEU A 181 2.03 13.69 21.15
CA LEU A 181 1.51 14.63 20.17
C LEU A 181 2.63 15.33 19.38
N ASN A 182 3.76 15.61 20.03
CA ASN A 182 4.90 16.20 19.35
C ASN A 182 5.59 15.22 18.39
N ASP A 183 5.69 13.95 18.76
CA ASP A 183 6.22 12.91 17.88
C ASP A 183 5.35 12.73 16.63
N LEU A 184 4.03 12.90 16.74
CA LEU A 184 3.12 12.89 15.59
C LEU A 184 3.34 14.05 14.60
N ASN A 185 4.01 15.13 15.02
CA ASN A 185 4.38 16.20 14.10
C ASN A 185 5.51 15.80 13.15
N GLN A 186 6.23 14.72 13.46
CA GLN A 186 7.27 14.16 12.60
C GLN A 186 6.70 13.01 11.79
N VAL A 187 6.50 13.23 10.48
CA VAL A 187 6.03 12.18 9.60
C VAL A 187 7.22 11.39 9.09
N VAL A 188 7.34 10.15 9.58
CA VAL A 188 8.39 9.21 9.21
C VAL A 188 7.89 8.12 8.26
N ALA A 189 8.80 7.46 7.56
CA ALA A 189 8.47 6.34 6.69
C ALA A 189 8.01 5.10 7.50
N PRO A 190 6.81 4.56 7.27
CA PRO A 190 6.32 3.36 7.98
C PRO A 190 7.03 2.06 7.58
N PHE A 191 7.65 2.01 6.40
CA PHE A 191 8.36 0.85 5.85
C PHE A 191 9.42 1.27 4.82
N ASP A 192 10.31 0.35 4.45
CA ASP A 192 11.30 0.55 3.40
C ASP A 192 10.62 0.64 2.02
N GLY A 193 10.97 1.66 1.25
CA GLY A 193 10.30 1.89 -0.03
C GLY A 193 10.83 3.09 -0.80
N GLN A 194 10.05 3.53 -1.77
CA GLN A 194 10.36 4.66 -2.63
C GLN A 194 9.26 5.71 -2.53
N VAL A 195 9.66 6.95 -2.21
CA VAL A 195 8.76 8.09 -2.21
C VAL A 195 8.36 8.39 -3.65
N GLY A 196 7.07 8.61 -3.90
CA GLY A 196 6.57 9.00 -5.21
C GLY A 196 6.93 10.44 -5.56
N VAL A 197 6.10 11.05 -6.40
CA VAL A 197 6.22 12.49 -6.69
C VAL A 197 5.79 13.26 -5.45
N VAL A 198 6.77 13.89 -4.80
CA VAL A 198 6.51 14.83 -3.70
C VAL A 198 5.77 16.06 -4.23
N ASN A 199 4.49 16.19 -3.88
CA ASN A 199 3.63 17.32 -4.26
C ASN A 199 3.34 18.26 -3.07
N ILE A 200 4.01 18.05 -1.94
CA ILE A 200 3.92 18.91 -0.75
C ILE A 200 5.14 19.81 -0.67
N THR A 201 4.95 21.02 -0.15
CA THR A 201 6.01 21.99 0.10
C THR A 201 5.77 22.69 1.43
N LYS A 202 6.75 23.49 1.88
CA LYS A 202 6.60 24.35 3.05
C LYS A 202 5.37 25.22 2.91
N GLY A 203 4.47 25.15 3.89
CA GLY A 203 3.20 25.87 3.87
C GLY A 203 2.00 25.11 3.33
N THR A 204 2.18 23.90 2.78
CA THR A 204 1.07 23.05 2.36
C THR A 204 0.19 22.67 3.57
N ARG A 205 -1.11 22.89 3.47
CA ARG A 205 -2.12 22.50 4.48
C ARG A 205 -2.94 21.28 4.07
N THR A 206 -2.97 21.00 2.77
CA THR A 206 -3.66 19.86 2.17
C THR A 206 -2.77 19.30 1.07
N GLY A 207 -2.38 18.04 1.21
CA GLY A 207 -1.51 17.36 0.26
C GLY A 207 -1.31 15.90 0.67
N ASN A 208 -0.67 15.13 -0.20
CA ASN A 208 -0.54 13.69 -0.04
C ASN A 208 0.81 13.21 -0.59
N MET A 209 1.66 12.69 0.29
CA MET A 209 2.89 12.02 -0.11
C MET A 209 2.63 10.52 -0.23
N HIS A 210 2.95 9.94 -1.39
CA HIS A 210 2.85 8.49 -1.59
C HIS A 210 4.19 7.84 -1.30
N LEU A 211 4.21 6.81 -0.47
CA LEU A 211 5.37 5.94 -0.25
C LEU A 211 5.04 4.53 -0.75
N PHE A 212 5.74 4.08 -1.79
CA PHE A 212 5.52 2.78 -2.41
C PHE A 212 6.44 1.72 -1.82
N ASN A 213 5.90 0.54 -1.48
CA ASN A 213 6.69 -0.58 -1.02
C ASN A 213 7.32 -1.29 -2.23
N THR A 214 8.61 -1.08 -2.48
CA THR A 214 9.32 -1.66 -3.63
C THR A 214 9.58 -3.16 -3.50
N SER A 215 9.45 -3.73 -2.30
CA SER A 215 9.70 -5.17 -2.05
C SER A 215 8.57 -6.06 -2.52
N LYS A 216 7.36 -5.51 -2.70
CA LYS A 216 6.18 -6.27 -3.16
C LYS A 216 5.55 -5.58 -4.37
N LYS A 217 5.88 -6.09 -5.55
CA LYS A 217 5.29 -5.63 -6.81
C LYS A 217 4.27 -6.66 -7.30
N PHE A 218 3.24 -6.16 -7.97
CA PHE A 218 2.23 -6.99 -8.62
C PHE A 218 1.86 -6.38 -9.96
N MET A 219 1.38 -7.20 -10.89
CA MET A 219 0.88 -6.75 -12.17
C MET A 219 -0.64 -6.70 -12.14
N GLU A 220 -1.18 -5.53 -12.46
CA GLU A 220 -2.59 -5.31 -12.69
C GLU A 220 -2.91 -5.53 -14.17
N MET A 221 -3.72 -6.56 -14.46
CA MET A 221 -4.13 -6.91 -15.82
C MET A 221 -5.64 -6.75 -15.97
N ARG A 222 -6.08 -6.13 -17.07
CA ARG A 222 -7.50 -6.02 -17.41
C ARG A 222 -7.92 -7.19 -18.29
N ILE A 223 -8.94 -7.92 -17.86
CA ILE A 223 -9.51 -9.07 -18.58
C ILE A 223 -10.89 -8.75 -19.13
N PRO A 224 -11.31 -9.35 -20.25
CA PRO A 224 -12.70 -9.34 -20.66
C PRO A 224 -13.63 -9.97 -19.63
N ASP A 225 -14.83 -9.43 -19.42
CA ASP A 225 -15.81 -9.99 -18.49
C ASP A 225 -16.21 -11.44 -18.87
N GLN A 226 -16.20 -11.78 -20.17
CA GLN A 226 -16.46 -13.16 -20.63
C GLN A 226 -15.44 -14.19 -20.10
N SER A 227 -14.22 -13.76 -19.81
CA SER A 227 -13.16 -14.64 -19.29
C SER A 227 -13.25 -14.83 -17.78
N PHE A 228 -13.95 -13.94 -17.06
CA PHE A 228 -14.04 -13.95 -15.59
C PHE A 228 -14.47 -15.31 -15.02
N ARG A 229 -15.44 -15.97 -15.67
CA ARG A 229 -15.96 -17.29 -15.26
C ARG A 229 -14.86 -18.37 -15.19
N TYR A 230 -13.81 -18.24 -15.99
CA TYR A 230 -12.77 -19.26 -16.15
C TYR A 230 -11.52 -18.95 -15.32
N ILE A 231 -11.36 -17.72 -14.85
CA ILE A 231 -10.17 -17.31 -14.09
C ILE A 231 -10.36 -17.66 -12.61
N LYS A 232 -9.34 -18.28 -12.02
CA LYS A 232 -9.30 -18.70 -10.61
C LYS A 232 -7.98 -18.30 -9.97
N VAL A 233 -8.01 -18.08 -8.67
CA VAL A 233 -6.82 -17.82 -7.86
C VAL A 233 -5.85 -19.01 -7.96
N GLY A 234 -4.55 -18.70 -8.02
CA GLY A 234 -3.45 -19.67 -8.16
C GLY A 234 -3.10 -20.07 -9.59
N GLN A 235 -3.86 -19.62 -10.60
CA GLN A 235 -3.56 -19.92 -12.00
C GLN A 235 -2.24 -19.29 -12.45
N PHE A 236 -1.55 -20.00 -13.34
CA PHE A 236 -0.31 -19.54 -13.95
C PHE A 236 -0.56 -18.36 -14.90
N ALA A 237 0.35 -17.40 -14.89
CA ALA A 237 0.35 -16.25 -15.79
C ALA A 237 1.78 -15.96 -16.26
N GLU A 238 1.92 -15.46 -17.50
CA GLU A 238 3.16 -14.81 -17.92
C GLU A 238 2.88 -13.40 -18.40
N PHE A 239 3.88 -12.54 -18.29
CA PHE A 239 3.78 -11.16 -18.72
C PHE A 239 5.12 -10.64 -19.21
N TYR A 240 5.07 -9.55 -19.97
CA TYR A 240 6.25 -8.75 -20.29
C TYR A 240 5.98 -7.30 -19.92
N VAL A 241 7.07 -6.54 -19.78
CA VAL A 241 7.02 -5.10 -19.54
C VAL A 241 7.88 -4.38 -20.56
N ASN A 242 7.43 -3.23 -21.04
CA ASN A 242 8.15 -2.43 -22.02
C ASN A 242 9.49 -1.88 -21.50
N SER A 243 9.68 -1.85 -20.17
CA SER A 243 10.96 -1.48 -19.56
C SER A 243 12.04 -2.54 -19.74
N HIS A 244 11.65 -3.79 -19.96
CA HIS A 244 12.55 -4.92 -20.23
C HIS A 244 12.00 -5.69 -21.44
N PRO A 245 12.07 -5.09 -22.65
CA PRO A 245 11.50 -5.70 -23.82
C PRO A 245 12.29 -6.96 -24.21
N GLY A 246 11.63 -7.95 -24.79
CA GLY A 246 12.21 -9.27 -25.11
C GLY A 246 12.18 -10.27 -23.96
N GLU A 247 12.11 -9.80 -22.71
CA GLU A 247 12.03 -10.64 -21.52
C GLU A 247 10.59 -10.98 -21.15
N VAL A 248 10.37 -12.19 -20.61
CA VAL A 248 9.07 -12.64 -20.14
C VAL A 248 9.18 -13.15 -18.71
N PHE A 249 8.35 -12.58 -17.86
CA PHE A 249 8.26 -12.89 -16.44
C PHE A 249 7.08 -13.80 -16.16
N ARG A 250 7.18 -14.59 -15.11
CA ARG A 250 6.15 -15.54 -14.68
C ARG A 250 5.53 -15.08 -13.38
N GLY A 251 4.23 -15.30 -13.24
CA GLY A 251 3.47 -14.96 -12.05
C GLY A 251 2.31 -15.91 -11.84
N LYS A 252 1.55 -15.65 -10.77
CA LYS A 252 0.32 -16.36 -10.45
C LYS A 252 -0.80 -15.38 -10.18
N VAL A 253 -2.02 -15.77 -10.54
CA VAL A 253 -3.22 -15.01 -10.20
C VAL A 253 -3.41 -15.03 -8.69
N HIS A 254 -3.31 -13.88 -8.03
CA HIS A 254 -3.57 -13.76 -6.60
C HIS A 254 -5.05 -13.50 -6.32
N SER A 255 -5.64 -12.53 -7.01
CA SER A 255 -7.03 -12.17 -6.81
C SER A 255 -7.66 -11.58 -8.07
N ILE A 256 -9.00 -11.56 -8.08
CA ILE A 256 -9.79 -11.01 -9.16
C ILE A 256 -10.78 -10.02 -8.54
N THR A 257 -10.80 -8.81 -9.06
CA THR A 257 -11.68 -7.76 -8.57
C THR A 257 -13.14 -8.10 -8.92
N SER A 258 -13.96 -8.33 -7.90
CA SER A 258 -15.38 -8.70 -8.05
C SER A 258 -16.28 -7.50 -8.35
N GLY A 259 -15.97 -6.32 -7.80
CA GLY A 259 -16.68 -5.06 -8.04
C GLY A 259 -15.91 -4.16 -9.00
N THR A 260 -16.50 -3.81 -10.13
CA THR A 260 -15.96 -2.74 -10.99
C THR A 260 -16.12 -1.40 -10.28
N GLY A 261 -15.30 -0.39 -10.62
CA GLY A 261 -15.48 0.98 -10.08
C GLY A 261 -16.90 1.52 -10.25
N GLU A 262 -17.64 1.01 -11.24
CA GLU A 262 -19.08 1.28 -11.49
C GLU A 262 -20.04 0.75 -10.42
N SER A 263 -19.61 -0.21 -9.58
CA SER A 263 -20.38 -0.74 -8.46
C SER A 263 -20.16 0.04 -7.16
N MET A 264 -19.22 0.99 -7.16
CA MET A 264 -18.95 1.84 -6.00
C MET A 264 -19.93 3.00 -5.97
N VAL A 265 -20.78 3.05 -4.94
CA VAL A 265 -21.64 4.20 -4.67
C VAL A 265 -20.79 5.27 -3.99
N SER A 266 -20.77 6.48 -4.54
CA SER A 266 -20.11 7.63 -3.90
C SER A 266 -20.73 7.88 -2.53
N VAL A 267 -19.89 8.02 -1.51
CA VAL A 267 -20.32 8.33 -0.13
C VAL A 267 -20.82 9.78 -0.01
N GLN A 268 -20.50 10.65 -0.99
CA GLN A 268 -21.10 11.98 -1.11
C GLN A 268 -22.52 11.83 -1.65
N ASN A 269 -23.52 11.95 -0.76
CA ASN A 269 -24.94 11.96 -1.07
C ASN A 269 -25.29 13.04 -2.13
N GLY A 270 -25.33 12.63 -3.38
CA GLY A 270 -25.85 13.40 -4.51
C GLY A 270 -26.39 12.43 -5.55
N ALA A 271 -27.55 12.74 -6.15
CA ALA A 271 -28.13 11.92 -7.21
C ALA A 271 -27.11 11.74 -8.35
N GLN A 272 -26.81 10.48 -8.67
CA GLN A 272 -25.80 10.14 -9.66
C GLN A 272 -26.24 10.62 -11.05
N ARG A 273 -25.46 11.53 -11.66
CA ARG A 273 -25.76 12.06 -13.00
C ARG A 273 -25.63 10.96 -14.04
N LEU A 274 -26.77 10.51 -14.57
CA LEU A 274 -26.90 9.43 -15.56
C LEU A 274 -26.01 9.64 -16.82
N THR A 275 -25.79 10.88 -17.25
CA THR A 275 -24.98 11.22 -18.42
C THR A 275 -23.46 11.05 -18.22
N GLN A 276 -22.94 11.28 -17.00
CA GLN A 276 -21.53 11.02 -16.66
C GLN A 276 -21.24 9.53 -16.52
N HIS A 277 -22.21 8.76 -16.01
CA HIS A 277 -22.11 7.30 -15.90
C HIS A 277 -22.09 6.64 -17.29
N VAL A 278 -22.97 7.06 -18.20
CA VAL A 278 -22.99 6.52 -19.58
C VAL A 278 -21.73 6.88 -20.38
N GLY A 279 -21.17 8.09 -20.21
CA GLY A 279 -19.93 8.51 -20.91
C GLY A 279 -18.68 7.76 -20.46
N ASN A 280 -18.52 7.49 -19.16
CA ASN A 280 -17.45 6.63 -18.64
C ASN A 280 -17.67 5.15 -19.00
N ASN A 281 -18.92 4.75 -19.26
CA ASN A 281 -19.33 3.40 -19.67
C ASN A 281 -19.15 3.06 -21.17
N MET A 282 -18.63 3.99 -21.99
CA MET A 282 -18.45 3.74 -23.43
C MET A 282 -17.20 2.88 -23.75
N GLY A 283 -16.33 2.62 -22.77
CA GLY A 283 -15.20 1.71 -22.89
C GLY A 283 -15.62 0.25 -22.67
N THR A 284 -14.84 -0.72 -23.15
CA THR A 284 -15.08 -2.13 -22.81
C THR A 284 -14.68 -2.38 -21.34
N HIS A 285 -15.65 -2.48 -20.44
CA HIS A 285 -15.45 -2.77 -19.01
C HIS A 285 -15.00 -4.21 -18.80
N GLY A 286 -13.69 -4.40 -18.90
CA GLY A 286 -13.02 -5.58 -18.37
C GLY A 286 -12.89 -5.54 -16.84
N ARG A 287 -12.80 -6.72 -16.22
CA ARG A 287 -12.45 -6.85 -14.79
C ARG A 287 -10.95 -6.75 -14.61
N THR A 288 -10.53 -6.46 -13.39
CA THR A 288 -9.12 -6.40 -13.03
C THR A 288 -8.68 -7.71 -12.37
N VAL A 289 -7.56 -8.25 -12.80
CA VAL A 289 -6.88 -9.38 -12.17
C VAL A 289 -5.53 -8.90 -11.62
N ILE A 290 -5.22 -9.30 -10.40
CA ILE A 290 -3.93 -9.07 -9.77
C ILE A 290 -3.08 -10.33 -9.96
N ILE A 291 -1.96 -10.16 -10.65
CA ILE A 291 -0.95 -11.18 -10.86
C ILE A 291 0.22 -10.86 -9.93
N GLU A 292 0.47 -11.74 -8.96
CA GLU A 292 1.66 -11.66 -8.12
C GLU A 292 2.84 -12.34 -8.83
N PHE A 293 4.01 -11.72 -8.70
CA PHE A 293 5.25 -12.25 -9.25
C PHE A 293 6.40 -11.95 -8.31
N GLU A 294 7.42 -12.80 -8.36
CA GLU A 294 8.70 -12.55 -7.71
C GLU A 294 9.64 -11.96 -8.75
N GLU A 295 10.27 -10.84 -8.40
CA GLU A 295 11.21 -10.17 -9.29
C GLU A 295 12.51 -10.98 -9.35
N PRO A 296 12.92 -11.48 -10.54
CA PRO A 296 14.13 -12.28 -10.65
C PRO A 296 15.39 -11.45 -10.36
N GLU A 297 16.42 -12.09 -9.80
CA GLU A 297 17.69 -11.43 -9.45
C GLU A 297 18.31 -10.73 -10.67
N GLY A 298 18.73 -9.47 -10.48
CA GLY A 298 19.33 -8.65 -11.54
C GLY A 298 18.34 -7.89 -12.41
N TYR A 299 17.02 -8.11 -12.26
CA TYR A 299 15.99 -7.34 -12.96
C TYR A 299 15.35 -6.32 -12.01
N HIS A 300 15.26 -5.05 -12.44
CA HIS A 300 14.61 -3.98 -11.69
C HIS A 300 13.46 -3.39 -12.49
N ILE A 301 12.30 -4.03 -12.41
CA ILE A 301 11.05 -3.62 -13.03
C ILE A 301 10.54 -2.34 -12.33
N PRO A 302 10.48 -1.19 -13.02
CA PRO A 302 10.01 0.06 -12.43
C PRO A 302 8.50 0.02 -12.18
N LEU A 303 8.07 0.73 -11.14
CA LEU A 303 6.64 0.94 -10.88
C LEU A 303 6.02 1.74 -12.02
N GLY A 304 4.80 1.37 -12.42
CA GLY A 304 4.11 1.96 -13.57
C GLY A 304 4.56 1.42 -14.93
N ALA A 305 5.50 0.47 -14.98
CA ALA A 305 5.87 -0.20 -16.23
C ALA A 305 4.63 -0.82 -16.89
N LYS A 306 4.42 -0.50 -18.16
CA LYS A 306 3.32 -1.02 -18.98
C LYS A 306 3.78 -2.23 -19.78
N GLY A 307 2.86 -3.13 -20.08
CA GLY A 307 3.09 -4.25 -20.98
C GLY A 307 1.82 -5.07 -21.15
N ALA A 308 1.98 -6.36 -21.47
CA ALA A 308 0.87 -7.28 -21.59
C ALA A 308 1.12 -8.55 -20.79
N ALA A 309 0.03 -9.13 -20.32
CA ALA A 309 0.02 -10.39 -19.61
C ALA A 309 -1.01 -11.34 -20.21
N TRP A 310 -0.84 -12.63 -19.91
CA TRP A 310 -1.81 -13.67 -20.22
C TRP A 310 -1.98 -14.60 -19.02
N ILE A 311 -3.15 -15.21 -18.90
CA ILE A 311 -3.47 -16.14 -17.82
C ILE A 311 -3.92 -17.49 -18.40
N SER A 312 -3.46 -18.58 -17.81
CA SER A 312 -3.96 -19.94 -18.07
C SER A 312 -5.31 -20.14 -17.37
N ALA A 313 -6.40 -19.82 -18.06
CA ALA A 313 -7.75 -19.95 -17.49
C ALA A 313 -8.23 -21.42 -17.48
N THR A 314 -9.30 -21.67 -16.73
CA THR A 314 -9.92 -23.00 -16.59
C THR A 314 -10.53 -23.41 -17.93
N LYS A 315 -10.18 -24.60 -18.40
CA LYS A 315 -10.66 -25.15 -19.67
C LYS A 315 -11.77 -26.17 -19.41
N PRO A 316 -12.72 -26.35 -20.36
CA PRO A 316 -13.81 -27.30 -20.19
C PRO A 316 -13.31 -28.77 -20.17
N HIS A 317 -12.17 -29.05 -20.81
CA HIS A 317 -11.56 -30.37 -20.80
C HIS A 317 -10.03 -30.28 -20.65
N PRO A 318 -9.36 -31.13 -19.85
CA PRO A 318 -7.90 -31.08 -19.64
C PRO A 318 -7.07 -31.21 -20.92
N MET A 319 -7.55 -31.97 -21.91
CA MET A 319 -6.87 -32.10 -23.21
C MET A 319 -6.70 -30.76 -23.95
N LEU A 320 -7.49 -29.73 -23.64
CA LEU A 320 -7.36 -28.42 -24.24
C LEU A 320 -6.20 -27.59 -23.64
N GLY A 321 -5.41 -28.17 -22.71
CA GLY A 321 -4.26 -27.51 -22.10
C GLY A 321 -3.26 -26.91 -23.10
N PHE A 322 -3.10 -27.52 -24.28
CA PHE A 322 -2.24 -27.00 -25.35
C PHE A 322 -2.61 -25.58 -25.81
N MET A 323 -3.85 -25.13 -25.56
CA MET A 323 -4.29 -23.78 -25.91
C MET A 323 -3.53 -22.67 -25.16
N ASP A 324 -2.90 -22.99 -24.03
CA ASP A 324 -2.03 -22.05 -23.30
C ASP A 324 -0.82 -21.60 -24.12
N ILE A 325 -0.37 -22.45 -25.06
CA ILE A 325 0.70 -22.12 -26.00
C ILE A 325 0.33 -20.88 -26.81
N ILE A 326 -0.96 -20.69 -27.14
CA ILE A 326 -1.43 -19.52 -27.89
C ILE A 326 -1.24 -18.25 -27.04
N GLY A 327 -1.62 -18.28 -25.76
CA GLY A 327 -1.45 -17.15 -24.83
C GLY A 327 0.03 -16.78 -24.67
N GLY A 328 0.86 -17.77 -24.33
CA GLY A 328 2.30 -17.60 -24.16
C GLY A 328 3.01 -17.14 -25.42
N ALA A 329 2.71 -17.72 -26.58
CA ALA A 329 3.27 -17.30 -27.86
C ALA A 329 2.87 -15.85 -28.20
N THR A 330 1.64 -15.43 -27.88
CA THR A 330 1.19 -14.06 -28.11
C THR A 330 2.01 -13.05 -27.31
N VAL A 331 2.18 -13.31 -26.01
CA VAL A 331 2.94 -12.43 -25.10
C VAL A 331 4.41 -12.38 -25.47
N ARG A 332 5.02 -13.51 -25.85
CA ARG A 332 6.41 -13.57 -26.33
C ARG A 332 6.62 -12.88 -27.68
N LEU A 333 5.68 -13.02 -28.62
CA LEU A 333 5.74 -12.28 -29.89
C LEU A 333 5.61 -10.77 -29.66
N LYS A 334 4.75 -10.35 -28.72
CA LYS A 334 4.64 -8.95 -28.31
C LYS A 334 5.91 -8.45 -27.62
N SER A 335 6.54 -9.23 -26.74
CA SER A 335 7.80 -8.83 -26.09
C SER A 335 8.93 -8.67 -27.11
N LEU A 336 9.06 -9.60 -28.07
CA LEU A 336 10.01 -9.50 -29.18
C LEU A 336 9.74 -8.30 -30.08
N LYS A 337 8.47 -8.02 -30.37
CA LYS A 337 8.09 -6.82 -31.12
C LYS A 337 8.48 -5.55 -30.37
N ALA A 338 8.24 -5.50 -29.07
CA ALA A 338 8.64 -4.37 -28.22
C ALA A 338 10.16 -4.19 -28.24
N TYR A 339 10.93 -5.29 -28.26
CA TYR A 339 12.38 -5.26 -28.36
C TYR A 339 12.85 -4.71 -29.71
N LEU A 340 12.30 -5.22 -30.80
CA LEU A 340 12.60 -4.73 -32.15
C LEU A 340 12.20 -3.27 -32.36
N SER A 341 11.16 -2.77 -31.68
CA SER A 341 10.77 -1.36 -31.74
C SER A 341 11.61 -0.43 -30.86
N ALA A 342 12.38 -1.00 -29.91
CA ALA A 342 13.24 -0.24 -29.00
C ALA A 342 14.69 -0.12 -29.51
N LEU A 343 15.11 -1.01 -30.42
CA LEU A 343 16.30 -0.87 -31.26
C LEU A 343 16.12 0.26 -32.27
#